data_AF-A0A379KQA1-F1
#
_entry.id   AF-A0A379KQA1-F1
#
_cell.length_a   1.000
_cell.length_b   1.000
_cell.length_c   1.000
_cell.angle_alpha   90.00
_cell.angle_beta   90.00
_cell.angle_gamma   90.00
#
_symmetry.space_group_name_H-M   'P 1'
#
loop_
_entity.id
_entity.type
_entity.pdbx_description
1 polymer ?
#
loop_
_entity_poly.entity_id
_entity_poly.type
_entity_poly.pdbx_seq_one_letter_code
_entity_poly.pdbx_strand_id
1 'polypeptide(L)'
;MPSNSTRHTIARQWQLLKLLPDRHPGMSSTQLQAALAKVGYKTSKRTVERDLNELASLFHLRCNNKGMPYGWYWQPGRSLGEAQLLQPDALCPARQIELRAWVDDALARRLEDQPLSDDMRLAPHGNGGATLDATVDDSRALMGWLLSQAGSIRVQAPEALRTAVIEQLRQSLALHDGGH
;
A
#
# COMPACT_ATOMS: atom_id res chain seq x y z
N MET A 1 28.00 27.66 5.23
CA MET A 1 26.55 27.40 5.13
C MET A 1 26.16 27.12 3.68
N PRO A 2 25.74 25.90 3.31
CA PRO A 2 25.07 25.64 2.04
C PRO A 2 23.63 25.18 2.32
N SER A 3 22.74 26.05 2.81
CA SER A 3 21.41 25.63 3.30
C SER A 3 20.28 25.76 2.28
N ASN A 4 20.44 26.57 1.22
CA ASN A 4 19.38 26.80 0.23
C ASN A 4 19.61 26.04 -1.09
N SER A 5 20.84 26.08 -1.63
CA SER A 5 21.17 25.39 -2.89
C SER A 5 21.08 23.86 -2.79
N THR A 6 21.58 23.26 -1.71
CA THR A 6 21.50 21.81 -1.49
C THR A 6 20.05 21.34 -1.33
N ARG A 7 19.24 22.09 -0.56
CA ARG A 7 17.81 21.80 -0.38
C ARG A 7 17.05 21.88 -1.70
N HIS A 8 17.35 22.88 -2.52
CA HIS A 8 16.79 23.02 -3.87
C HIS A 8 17.21 21.87 -4.80
N THR A 9 18.47 21.42 -4.74
CA THR A 9 18.96 20.28 -5.54
C THR A 9 18.25 18.98 -5.14
N ILE A 10 18.12 18.68 -3.85
CA ILE A 10 17.42 17.48 -3.37
C ILE A 10 15.93 17.55 -3.75
N ALA A 11 15.27 18.68 -3.51
CA ALA A 11 13.85 18.84 -3.86
C ALA A 11 13.61 18.65 -5.36
N ARG A 12 14.49 19.20 -6.20
CA ARG A 12 14.44 19.01 -7.67
C ARG A 12 14.69 17.56 -8.07
N GLN A 13 15.70 16.91 -7.52
CA GLN A 13 16.02 15.51 -7.79
C GLN A 13 14.85 14.60 -7.40
N TRP A 14 14.21 14.87 -6.26
CA TRP A 14 13.03 14.14 -5.82
C TRP A 14 11.83 14.38 -6.75
N GLN A 15 11.65 15.61 -7.23
CA GLN A 15 10.63 15.90 -8.23
C GLN A 15 10.90 15.20 -9.56
N LEU A 16 12.16 15.04 -9.98
CA LEU A 16 12.52 14.25 -11.16
C LEU A 16 12.12 12.78 -11.02
N LEU A 17 12.39 12.17 -9.87
CA LEU A 17 12.00 10.77 -9.59
C LEU A 17 10.48 10.56 -9.74
N LYS A 18 9.66 11.53 -9.30
CA LYS A 18 8.20 11.48 -9.46
C LYS A 18 7.70 11.62 -10.89
N LEU A 19 8.47 12.28 -11.76
CA LEU A 19 8.09 12.54 -13.15
C LEU A 19 8.49 11.39 -14.08
N LEU A 20 9.40 10.51 -13.66
CA LEU A 20 9.88 9.40 -14.47
C LEU A 20 8.80 8.31 -14.58
N PRO A 21 8.49 7.81 -15.80
CA PRO A 21 7.50 6.77 -15.99
C PRO A 21 8.06 5.38 -15.65
N ASP A 22 7.14 4.46 -15.33
CA ASP A 22 7.47 3.09 -14.92
C ASP A 22 7.69 2.11 -16.07
N ARG A 23 7.69 2.63 -17.32
CA ARG A 23 7.77 1.83 -18.55
C ARG A 23 8.55 2.54 -19.65
N HIS A 24 9.16 1.74 -20.52
CA HIS A 24 9.73 2.18 -21.80
C HIS A 24 8.62 2.77 -22.70
N PRO A 25 8.88 3.78 -23.54
CA PRO A 25 10.19 4.37 -23.92
C PRO A 25 10.74 5.45 -22.99
N GLY A 26 10.03 5.81 -21.92
CA GLY A 26 10.49 6.83 -20.98
C GLY A 26 10.15 8.27 -21.35
N MET A 27 10.64 9.21 -20.53
CA MET A 27 10.58 10.66 -20.81
C MET A 27 11.96 11.21 -21.13
N SER A 28 12.06 12.05 -22.14
CA SER A 28 13.33 12.68 -22.51
C SER A 28 13.74 13.76 -21.52
N SER A 29 15.04 14.06 -21.44
CA SER A 29 15.57 15.14 -20.59
C SER A 29 14.93 16.50 -20.89
N THR A 30 14.56 16.76 -22.15
CA THR A 30 13.85 17.98 -22.55
C THR A 30 12.41 18.01 -21.99
N GLN A 31 11.69 16.88 -22.06
CA GLN A 31 10.34 16.78 -21.50
C GLN A 31 10.36 16.91 -19.97
N LEU A 32 11.35 16.29 -19.31
CA LEU A 32 11.54 16.38 -17.86
C LEU A 32 11.91 17.81 -17.43
N GLN A 33 12.74 18.50 -18.21
CA GLN A 33 13.06 19.91 -17.96
C GLN A 33 11.81 20.80 -18.09
N ALA A 34 10.99 20.60 -19.13
CA ALA A 34 9.75 21.34 -19.30
C ALA A 34 8.75 21.05 -18.17
N ALA A 35 8.66 19.79 -17.73
CA ALA A 35 7.82 19.38 -16.60
C ALA A 35 8.30 20.01 -15.28
N LEU A 36 9.61 20.03 -15.01
CA LEU A 36 10.18 20.71 -13.85
C LEU A 36 9.88 22.22 -13.85
N ALA A 37 9.97 22.87 -15.02
CA ALA A 37 9.67 24.28 -15.16
C ALA A 37 8.19 24.58 -14.82
N LYS A 38 7.25 23.71 -15.22
CA LYS A 38 5.82 23.82 -14.84
C LYS A 38 5.60 23.72 -13.33
N VAL A 39 6.42 22.96 -12.62
CA VAL A 39 6.37 22.80 -11.16
C VAL A 39 7.18 23.89 -10.42
N GLY A 40 7.77 24.85 -11.15
CA GLY A 40 8.48 26.00 -10.58
C GLY A 40 10.00 25.83 -10.46
N TYR A 41 10.56 24.70 -10.90
CA TYR A 41 12.01 24.45 -10.88
C TYR A 41 12.65 24.87 -12.20
N LYS A 42 13.11 26.13 -12.29
CA LYS A 42 13.85 26.64 -13.46
C LYS A 42 15.22 25.98 -13.55
N THR A 43 15.39 25.05 -14.49
CA THR A 43 16.66 24.35 -14.74
C THR A 43 16.96 24.15 -16.22
N SER A 44 18.23 23.88 -16.53
CA SER A 44 18.69 23.57 -17.87
C SER A 44 18.64 22.06 -18.13
N LYS A 45 18.55 21.66 -19.41
CA LYS A 45 18.64 20.26 -19.83
C LYS A 45 19.89 19.56 -19.29
N ARG A 46 21.05 20.22 -19.32
CA ARG A 46 22.32 19.71 -18.77
C ARG A 46 22.23 19.40 -17.26
N THR A 47 21.46 20.22 -16.52
CA THR A 47 21.25 19.98 -15.08
C THR A 47 20.39 18.75 -14.85
N VAL A 48 19.31 18.61 -15.63
CA VAL A 48 18.44 17.42 -15.59
C VAL A 48 19.22 16.16 -15.94
N GLU A 49 20.05 16.19 -16.97
CA GLU A 49 20.90 15.04 -17.36
C GLU A 49 21.91 14.68 -16.28
N ARG A 50 22.56 15.67 -15.64
CA ARG A 50 23.47 15.44 -14.52
C ARG A 50 22.75 14.78 -13.34
N ASP A 51 21.59 15.33 -12.96
CA ASP A 51 20.79 14.81 -11.86
C ASP A 51 20.29 13.39 -12.17
N LEU A 52 19.88 13.09 -13.41
CA LEU A 52 19.47 11.75 -13.83
C LEU A 52 20.63 10.75 -13.77
N ASN A 53 21.84 11.16 -14.16
CA ASN A 53 23.02 10.31 -14.03
C ASN A 53 23.37 10.04 -12.56
N GLU A 54 23.30 11.05 -11.70
CA GLU A 54 23.49 10.89 -10.25
C GLU A 54 22.43 9.96 -9.66
N LEU A 55 21.16 10.17 -9.99
CA LEU A 55 20.05 9.33 -9.53
C LEU A 55 20.16 7.90 -10.07
N ALA A 56 20.61 7.68 -11.30
CA ALA A 56 20.81 6.34 -11.85
C ALA A 56 21.94 5.55 -11.15
N SER A 57 22.84 6.23 -10.44
CA SER A 57 23.84 5.56 -9.60
C SER A 57 23.26 5.00 -8.30
N LEU A 58 22.15 5.58 -7.82
CA LEU A 58 21.52 5.23 -6.54
C LEU A 58 20.22 4.43 -6.73
N PHE A 59 19.52 4.66 -7.84
CA PHE A 59 18.22 4.11 -8.15
C PHE A 59 18.26 3.32 -9.46
N HIS A 60 17.38 2.34 -9.62
CA HIS A 60 17.29 1.49 -10.82
C HIS A 60 16.65 2.23 -12.03
N LEU A 61 17.22 3.38 -12.41
CA LEU A 61 16.83 4.15 -13.58
C LEU A 61 17.59 3.67 -14.82
N ARG A 62 16.90 3.61 -15.96
CA ARG A 62 17.53 3.32 -17.26
C ARG A 62 17.30 4.45 -18.25
N CYS A 63 18.31 4.64 -19.09
CA CYS A 63 18.23 5.46 -20.28
C CYS A 63 18.00 4.55 -21.49
N ASN A 64 16.89 4.76 -22.19
CA ASN A 64 16.61 4.15 -23.47
C ASN A 64 17.39 4.88 -24.57
N ASN A 65 18.49 4.27 -25.02
CA ASN A 65 19.33 4.77 -26.11
C ASN A 65 18.93 4.23 -27.50
N LYS A 66 17.84 3.46 -27.62
CA LYS A 66 17.43 2.79 -28.87
C LYS A 66 16.70 3.70 -29.87
N GLY A 67 16.45 4.96 -29.52
CA GLY A 67 15.82 5.95 -30.40
C GLY A 67 15.96 7.36 -29.84
N MET A 68 16.07 8.34 -30.73
CA MET A 68 16.10 9.77 -30.36
C MET A 68 14.66 10.31 -30.31
N PRO A 69 14.28 11.08 -29.26
CA PRO A 69 15.09 11.46 -28.11
C PRO A 69 15.23 10.34 -27.07
N TYR A 70 16.39 10.26 -26.42
CA TYR A 70 16.64 9.29 -25.35
C TYR A 70 15.66 9.49 -24.20
N GLY A 71 14.98 8.42 -23.80
CA GLY A 71 13.98 8.44 -22.75
C GLY A 71 14.50 7.80 -21.46
N TRP A 72 14.27 8.45 -20.34
CA TRP A 72 14.56 7.96 -19.01
C TRP A 72 13.31 7.34 -18.39
N TYR A 73 13.46 6.19 -17.74
CA TYR A 73 12.37 5.45 -17.12
C TYR A 73 12.88 4.58 -15.97
N TRP A 74 11.97 4.18 -15.08
CA TRP A 74 12.25 3.18 -14.05
C TRP A 74 12.35 1.79 -14.66
N GLN A 75 13.27 0.95 -14.19
CA GLN A 75 13.24 -0.46 -14.57
C GLN A 75 11.99 -1.16 -14.02
N PRO A 76 11.20 -1.83 -14.87
CA PRO A 76 10.10 -2.68 -14.41
C PRO A 76 10.65 -3.79 -13.51
N GLY A 77 10.00 -4.02 -12.36
CA GLY A 77 10.37 -5.06 -11.40
C GLY A 77 11.22 -4.59 -10.21
N ARG A 78 11.63 -3.31 -10.17
CA ARG A 78 12.21 -2.63 -8.99
C ARG A 78 11.83 -1.14 -8.94
N SER A 79 10.59 -0.82 -9.32
CA SER A 79 10.09 0.55 -9.13
C SER A 79 9.83 0.77 -7.64
N LEU A 80 9.54 2.03 -7.27
CA LEU A 80 8.93 2.38 -5.99
C LEU A 80 7.63 1.58 -5.70
N GLY A 81 7.16 0.72 -6.61
CA GLY A 81 6.17 -0.32 -6.34
C GLY A 81 6.62 -1.38 -5.32
N GLU A 82 7.92 -1.55 -5.05
CA GLU A 82 8.35 -2.26 -3.82
C GLU A 82 7.96 -1.47 -2.56
N ALA A 83 7.69 -0.16 -2.66
CA ALA A 83 7.04 0.59 -1.59
C ALA A 83 5.53 0.30 -1.47
N GLN A 84 4.92 -0.53 -2.33
CA GLN A 84 3.62 -1.14 -2.00
C GLN A 84 3.77 -2.18 -0.87
N LEU A 85 4.98 -2.71 -0.65
CA LEU A 85 5.34 -3.45 0.58
C LEU A 85 5.76 -2.52 1.71
N LEU A 86 6.12 -1.27 1.43
CA LEU A 86 6.16 -0.20 2.44
C LEU A 86 4.74 0.35 2.67
N GLN A 87 3.81 -0.55 3.01
CA GLN A 87 2.71 -0.09 3.85
C GLN A 87 3.35 0.50 5.12
N PRO A 88 2.90 1.66 5.62
CA PRO A 88 3.38 2.18 6.90
C PRO A 88 3.34 1.11 8.01
N ASP A 89 2.38 0.20 7.89
CA ASP A 89 2.13 -0.91 8.80
C ASP A 89 3.15 -2.06 8.68
N ALA A 90 3.86 -2.20 7.54
CA ALA A 90 4.81 -3.29 7.31
C ALA A 90 6.18 -3.08 7.99
N LEU A 91 6.48 -1.85 8.40
CA LEU A 91 7.71 -1.50 9.13
C LEU A 91 7.54 -1.58 10.66
N CYS A 92 6.31 -1.76 11.13
CA CYS A 92 6.02 -2.00 12.55
C CYS A 92 5.73 -3.50 12.71
N PRO A 93 6.24 -4.19 13.75
CA PRO A 93 5.72 -5.52 14.06
C PRO A 93 4.21 -5.38 14.25
N ALA A 94 3.43 -6.10 13.44
CA ALA A 94 1.99 -6.05 13.50
C ALA A 94 1.58 -6.35 14.94
N ARG A 95 0.76 -5.46 15.52
CA ARG A 95 0.26 -5.67 16.88
C ARG A 95 -0.62 -6.91 16.82
N GLN A 96 -0.17 -7.99 17.42
CA GLN A 96 -0.96 -9.20 17.50
C GLN A 96 -2.10 -9.01 18.50
N ILE A 97 -3.27 -9.52 18.14
CA ILE A 97 -4.46 -9.51 18.98
C ILE A 97 -5.04 -10.91 19.06
N GLU A 98 -5.57 -11.24 20.23
CA GLU A 98 -6.37 -12.44 20.44
C GLU A 98 -7.78 -12.19 19.91
N LEU A 99 -8.07 -12.71 18.73
CA LEU A 99 -9.40 -12.67 18.12
C LEU A 99 -10.24 -13.80 18.70
N ARG A 100 -11.32 -13.44 19.39
CA ARG A 100 -12.40 -14.36 19.73
C ARG A 100 -13.66 -13.97 18.97
N ALA A 101 -14.21 -14.89 18.19
CA ALA A 101 -15.42 -14.67 17.41
C ALA A 101 -16.30 -15.92 17.38
N TRP A 102 -17.61 -15.74 17.23
CA TRP A 102 -18.49 -16.82 16.81
C TRP A 102 -18.56 -16.82 15.27
N VAL A 103 -18.52 -17.99 14.66
CA VAL A 103 -18.66 -18.20 13.22
C VAL A 103 -19.75 -19.24 12.95
N ASP A 104 -20.45 -19.13 11.82
CA ASP A 104 -21.40 -20.17 11.41
C ASP A 104 -20.70 -21.46 10.94
N ASP A 105 -21.48 -22.53 10.74
CA ASP A 105 -20.94 -23.85 10.34
C ASP A 105 -20.29 -23.86 8.94
N ALA A 106 -20.66 -22.93 8.07
CA ALA A 106 -20.10 -22.84 6.73
C ALA A 106 -18.71 -22.16 6.77
N LEU A 107 -18.58 -21.11 7.57
CA LEU A 107 -17.31 -20.44 7.81
C LEU A 107 -16.36 -21.30 8.65
N ALA A 108 -16.86 -22.02 9.65
CA ALA A 108 -16.05 -22.96 10.43
C ALA A 108 -15.36 -23.99 9.54
N ARG A 109 -16.11 -24.66 8.64
CA ARG A 109 -15.55 -25.63 7.67
C ARG A 109 -14.50 -25.02 6.74
N ARG A 110 -14.71 -23.78 6.28
CA ARG A 110 -13.70 -23.08 5.45
C ARG A 110 -12.43 -22.78 6.22
N LEU A 111 -12.55 -22.42 7.49
CA LEU A 111 -11.42 -22.13 8.37
C LEU A 111 -10.63 -23.40 8.70
N GLU A 112 -11.27 -24.57 8.78
CA GLU A 112 -10.56 -25.85 8.92
C GLU A 112 -9.58 -26.11 7.75
N ASP A 113 -9.97 -25.77 6.51
CA ASP A 113 -9.12 -25.91 5.33
C ASP A 113 -8.11 -24.76 5.17
N GLN A 114 -8.46 -23.56 5.62
CA GLN A 114 -7.69 -22.33 5.45
C GLN A 114 -7.64 -21.55 6.78
N PRO A 115 -6.76 -21.96 7.71
CA PRO A 115 -6.64 -21.31 9.00
C PRO A 115 -6.08 -19.88 8.86
N LEU A 116 -6.53 -18.99 9.75
CA LEU A 116 -6.03 -17.60 9.81
C LEU A 116 -4.64 -17.50 10.42
N SER A 117 -4.31 -18.42 11.33
CA SER A 117 -3.05 -18.48 12.07
C SER A 117 -2.76 -19.92 12.51
N ASP A 118 -1.50 -20.21 12.82
CA ASP A 118 -1.07 -21.54 13.26
C ASP A 118 -1.67 -21.96 14.61
N ASP A 119 -2.00 -20.98 15.46
CA ASP A 119 -2.57 -21.20 16.79
C ASP A 119 -4.10 -21.20 16.81
N MET A 120 -4.73 -21.10 15.64
CA MET A 120 -6.19 -21.02 15.49
C MET A 120 -6.89 -22.27 16.03
N ARG A 121 -7.95 -22.07 16.80
CA ARG A 121 -8.80 -23.12 17.37
C ARG A 121 -10.26 -22.83 17.08
N LEU A 122 -10.99 -23.89 16.74
CA LEU A 122 -12.43 -23.87 16.55
C LEU A 122 -13.08 -24.78 17.59
N ALA A 123 -13.96 -24.22 18.42
CA ALA A 123 -14.75 -24.93 19.41
C ALA A 123 -16.22 -24.97 18.96
N PRO A 124 -16.71 -26.11 18.43
CA PRO A 124 -18.09 -26.21 17.94
C PRO A 124 -19.09 -26.01 19.07
N HIS A 125 -20.19 -25.33 18.77
CA HIS A 125 -21.27 -25.07 19.70
C HIS A 125 -22.47 -25.98 19.41
N GLY A 126 -23.07 -26.55 20.46
CA GLY A 126 -24.23 -27.45 20.34
C GLY A 126 -25.50 -26.78 19.80
N ASN A 127 -25.53 -25.45 19.70
CA ASN A 127 -26.63 -24.66 19.14
C ASN A 127 -26.33 -24.12 17.72
N GLY A 128 -25.27 -24.59 17.07
CA GLY A 128 -24.86 -24.21 15.71
C GLY A 128 -23.68 -23.24 15.68
N GLY A 129 -22.80 -23.42 14.70
CA GLY A 129 -21.57 -22.66 14.55
C GLY A 129 -20.44 -23.08 15.50
N ALA A 130 -19.39 -22.28 15.53
CA ALA A 130 -18.20 -22.52 16.35
C ALA A 130 -17.66 -21.21 16.93
N THR A 131 -16.98 -21.31 18.08
CA THR A 131 -16.12 -20.22 18.56
C THR A 131 -14.74 -20.38 17.94
N LEU A 132 -14.31 -19.33 17.26
CA LEU A 132 -12.97 -19.11 16.73
C LEU A 132 -12.15 -18.36 17.79
N ASP A 133 -11.01 -18.93 18.17
CA ASP A 133 -9.95 -18.30 18.94
C ASP A 133 -8.66 -18.35 18.12
N ALA A 134 -8.03 -17.20 17.85
CA ALA A 134 -6.81 -17.12 17.05
C ALA A 134 -5.97 -15.89 17.43
N THR A 135 -4.65 -16.00 17.33
CA THR A 135 -3.78 -14.82 17.38
C THR A 135 -3.55 -14.30 15.97
N VAL A 136 -4.00 -13.08 15.69
CA VAL A 136 -3.96 -12.47 14.35
C VAL A 136 -3.37 -11.07 14.39
N ASP A 137 -2.86 -10.63 13.25
CA ASP A 137 -2.32 -9.29 13.08
C ASP A 137 -3.44 -8.24 13.03
N ASP A 138 -3.41 -7.26 13.94
CA ASP A 138 -4.27 -6.07 13.92
C ASP A 138 -3.90 -5.20 12.71
N SER A 139 -4.57 -5.48 11.60
CA SER A 139 -4.22 -4.96 10.28
C SER A 139 -5.46 -4.64 9.45
N ARG A 140 -5.27 -3.84 8.41
CA ARG A 140 -6.33 -3.59 7.41
C ARG A 140 -6.75 -4.87 6.68
N ALA A 141 -5.85 -5.84 6.51
CA ALA A 141 -6.18 -7.13 5.91
C ALA A 141 -7.19 -7.90 6.76
N LEU A 142 -6.98 -7.94 8.09
CA LEU A 142 -7.92 -8.53 9.03
C LEU A 142 -9.28 -7.82 8.98
N MET A 143 -9.29 -6.49 9.02
CA MET A 143 -10.53 -5.71 8.93
C MET A 143 -11.29 -5.98 7.62
N GLY A 144 -10.59 -6.02 6.48
CA GLY A 144 -11.19 -6.34 5.18
C GLY A 144 -11.77 -7.75 5.13
N TRP A 145 -11.07 -8.73 5.71
CA TRP A 145 -11.57 -10.10 5.84
C TRP A 145 -12.83 -10.17 6.72
N LEU A 146 -12.83 -9.52 7.89
CA LEU A 146 -14.01 -9.50 8.78
C LEU A 146 -15.25 -8.94 8.09
N LEU A 147 -15.07 -7.87 7.30
CA LEU A 147 -16.16 -7.25 6.55
C LEU A 147 -16.63 -8.12 5.39
N SER A 148 -15.74 -8.88 4.72
CA SER A 148 -16.16 -9.81 3.66
C SER A 148 -17.00 -10.97 4.18
N GLN A 149 -16.84 -11.32 5.46
CA GLN A 149 -17.62 -12.35 6.14
C GLN A 149 -18.86 -11.80 6.88
N ALA A 150 -19.23 -10.53 6.66
CA ALA A 150 -20.36 -9.90 7.34
C ALA A 150 -21.64 -10.74 7.19
N GLY A 151 -22.20 -11.16 8.33
CA GLY A 151 -23.37 -12.05 8.41
C GLY A 151 -23.04 -13.49 8.83
N SER A 152 -21.81 -13.97 8.61
CA SER A 152 -21.35 -15.31 9.00
C SER A 152 -20.39 -15.31 10.19
N ILE A 153 -20.00 -14.13 10.69
CA ILE A 153 -19.11 -13.96 11.83
C ILE A 153 -19.65 -12.91 12.80
N ARG A 154 -19.39 -13.12 14.10
CA ARG A 154 -19.66 -12.18 15.18
C ARG A 154 -18.44 -12.06 16.08
N VAL A 155 -17.73 -10.93 15.98
CA VAL A 155 -16.58 -10.63 16.84
C VAL A 155 -17.03 -10.44 18.29
N GLN A 156 -16.41 -11.16 19.23
CA GLN A 156 -16.66 -11.08 20.66
C GLN A 156 -15.55 -10.30 21.37
N ALA A 157 -14.30 -10.56 21.02
CA ALA A 157 -13.13 -9.85 21.53
C ALA A 157 -12.04 -9.71 20.44
N PRO A 158 -11.22 -8.64 20.48
CA PRO A 158 -11.28 -7.52 21.43
C PRO A 158 -12.45 -6.56 21.14
N GLU A 159 -12.98 -5.91 22.19
CA GLU A 159 -14.15 -5.04 22.07
C GLU A 159 -13.92 -3.84 21.14
N ALA A 160 -12.68 -3.31 21.11
CA ALA A 160 -12.30 -2.24 20.19
C ALA A 160 -12.50 -2.66 18.72
N LEU A 161 -12.09 -3.88 18.36
CA LEU A 161 -12.24 -4.42 17.01
C LEU A 161 -13.72 -4.62 16.66
N ARG A 162 -14.51 -5.16 17.60
CA ARG A 162 -15.97 -5.31 17.43
C ARG A 162 -16.63 -3.97 17.15
N THR A 163 -16.30 -2.93 17.92
CA THR A 163 -16.84 -1.59 17.74
C THR A 163 -16.47 -1.02 16.37
N ALA A 164 -15.21 -1.18 15.95
CA ALA A 164 -14.74 -0.71 14.64
C ALA A 164 -15.48 -1.40 13.47
N VAL A 165 -15.69 -2.72 13.54
CA VAL A 165 -16.46 -3.47 12.52
C VAL A 165 -17.90 -2.94 12.43
N ILE A 166 -18.56 -2.73 13.58
CA ILE A 166 -19.94 -2.22 13.62
C ILE A 166 -20.02 -0.80 13.04
N GLU A 167 -19.09 0.07 13.40
CA GLU A 167 -19.05 1.44 12.90
C GLU A 167 -18.90 1.46 11.37
N GLN A 168 -17.98 0.66 10.83
CA GLN A 168 -17.77 0.58 9.39
C GLN A 168 -19.00 0.06 8.64
N LEU A 169 -19.68 -0.96 9.17
CA LEU A 169 -20.92 -1.47 8.58
C LEU A 169 -22.04 -0.42 8.61
N ARG A 170 -22.15 0.37 9.69
CA ARG A 170 -23.11 1.49 9.77
C ARG A 170 -22.80 2.60 8.78
N GLN A 171 -21.52 2.96 8.62
CA GLN A 171 -21.11 3.95 7.61
C GLN A 171 -21.45 3.46 6.20
N SER A 172 -21.18 2.19 5.89
CA SER A 172 -21.55 1.59 4.62
C SER A 172 -23.07 1.62 4.39
N LEU A 173 -23.87 1.26 5.40
CA LEU A 173 -25.33 1.30 5.30
C LEU A 173 -25.84 2.74 5.04
N ALA A 174 -25.33 3.72 5.78
CA ALA A 174 -25.72 5.12 5.64
C ALA A 174 -25.45 5.69 4.23
N LEU A 175 -24.37 5.24 3.56
CA LEU A 175 -24.08 5.61 2.17
C LEU A 175 -25.10 5.03 1.17
N HIS A 176 -25.75 3.92 1.51
CA HIS A 176 -26.75 3.27 0.66
C HIS A 176 -28.19 3.70 0.98
N ASP A 177 -28.48 4.05 2.23
CA ASP A 177 -29.78 4.61 2.66
C ASP A 177 -29.97 6.06 2.20
N GLY A 178 -28.87 6.79 1.97
CA GLY A 178 -28.84 8.11 1.34
C GLY A 178 -29.09 8.06 -0.17
N GLY A 179 -30.26 7.57 -0.57
CA GLY A 179 -30.74 7.64 -1.95
C GLY A 179 -30.84 9.09 -2.43
N HIS A 180 -30.43 9.31 -3.69
CA HIS A 180 -30.75 10.51 -4.47
C HIS A 180 -32.26 10.63 -4.71
#